data_AF-A0A7S2EZF0-F1
#
_entry.id   AF-A0A7S2EZF0-F1
#
_cell.length_a   1.000
_cell.length_b   1.000
_cell.length_c   1.000
_cell.angle_alpha   90.00
_cell.angle_beta   90.00
_cell.angle_gamma   90.00
#
_symmetry.space_group_name_H-M   'P 1'
#
loop_
_entity.id
_entity.type
_entity.pdbx_description
1 polymer ?
#
loop_
_entity_poly.entity_id
_entity_poly.type
_entity_poly.pdbx_seq_one_letter_code
_entity_poly.pdbx_strand_id
1 'polypeptide(L)'
;SLHFWEEWPKDRSTMGNVTFDSSGDLSKGFHNYAIEWTADLITQRPLEMRWSVDDYEFFVQDLQGRTFLPSPLGELYPPGTPWDQHFYLILNLAVGGNFFLRHGLGEMRTAADFDTASETWKNSELVVEHVRVWTQPGFEGHAFI
;
A
#
# COMPACT_ATOMS: atom_id res chain seq x y z
N SER A 1 2.52 -3.68 0.97
CA SER A 1 2.09 -5.02 0.55
C SER A 1 1.03 -4.88 -0.53
N LEU A 2 0.91 -5.87 -1.41
CA LEU A 2 -0.20 -6.00 -2.35
C LEU A 2 -1.08 -7.17 -1.91
N HIS A 3 -2.35 -6.93 -1.61
CA HIS A 3 -3.28 -7.92 -1.09
C HIS A 3 -4.21 -8.43 -2.19
N PHE A 4 -4.45 -9.73 -2.26
CA PHE A 4 -5.29 -10.35 -3.29
C PHE A 4 -5.90 -11.66 -2.79
N TRP A 5 -6.52 -12.42 -3.69
CA TRP A 5 -7.20 -13.68 -3.45
C TRP A 5 -8.63 -13.53 -2.91
N GLU A 6 -8.96 -14.20 -1.80
CA GLU A 6 -10.27 -14.23 -1.18
C GLU A 6 -10.35 -13.24 -0.03
N GLU A 7 -11.55 -13.04 0.50
CA GLU A 7 -11.74 -12.34 1.76
C GLU A 7 -11.02 -13.07 2.91
N TRP A 8 -10.75 -12.33 3.98
CA TRP A 8 -10.22 -12.89 5.21
C TRP A 8 -11.07 -14.11 5.66
N PRO A 9 -10.46 -15.22 6.11
CA PRO A 9 -9.05 -15.40 6.47
C PRO A 9 -8.18 -15.98 5.35
N LYS A 10 -8.67 -16.01 4.11
CA LYS A 10 -8.00 -16.69 3.01
C LYS A 10 -7.21 -15.74 2.10
N ASP A 11 -7.17 -14.45 2.44
CA ASP A 11 -6.44 -13.45 1.68
C ASP A 11 -4.95 -13.80 1.58
N ARG A 12 -4.34 -13.37 0.48
CA ARG A 12 -2.91 -13.51 0.23
C ARG A 12 -2.30 -12.13 0.08
N SER A 13 -1.02 -12.03 0.35
CA SER A 13 -0.28 -10.81 0.05
C SER A 13 1.15 -11.07 -0.41
N THR A 14 1.66 -10.14 -1.21
CA THR A 14 3.09 -9.99 -1.48
C THR A 14 3.60 -8.70 -0.87
N MET A 15 4.88 -8.66 -0.51
CA MET A 15 5.51 -7.47 0.07
C MET A 15 6.98 -7.41 -0.31
N GLY A 16 7.49 -6.19 -0.47
CA GLY A 16 8.92 -5.88 -0.36
C GLY A 16 9.16 -5.03 0.88
N ASN A 17 10.40 -5.03 1.34
CA ASN A 17 10.84 -4.26 2.50
C ASN A 17 12.11 -3.47 2.14
N VAL A 18 12.27 -2.31 2.75
CA VAL A 18 13.44 -1.45 2.58
C VAL A 18 13.70 -0.68 3.86
N THR A 19 14.97 -0.38 4.11
CA THR A 19 15.44 0.42 5.25
C THR A 19 16.32 1.54 4.70
N PHE A 20 16.00 2.79 5.02
CA PHE A 20 16.58 3.97 4.34
C PHE A 20 17.74 4.67 5.06
N ASP A 21 18.07 4.26 6.29
CA ASP A 21 19.21 4.78 7.03
C ASP A 21 19.70 3.75 8.05
N SER A 22 20.81 4.04 8.73
CA SER A 22 21.31 3.19 9.81
C SER A 22 20.37 3.14 11.03
N SER A 23 19.43 4.08 11.16
CA SER A 23 18.45 4.10 12.26
C SER A 23 17.10 3.45 11.94
N GLY A 24 16.76 3.28 10.66
CA GLY A 24 15.49 2.81 10.15
C GLY A 24 14.29 3.76 10.33
N ASP A 25 14.51 5.04 10.63
CA ASP A 25 13.46 5.95 11.11
C ASP A 25 12.99 6.96 10.05
N LEU A 26 11.92 6.56 9.33
CA LEU A 26 11.27 7.37 8.29
C LEU A 26 10.41 8.54 8.84
N SER A 27 10.33 8.74 10.16
CA SER A 27 9.52 9.82 10.76
C SER A 27 10.27 11.15 10.91
N LYS A 28 11.58 11.17 10.65
CA LYS A 28 12.45 12.33 10.88
C LYS A 28 12.41 13.40 9.78
N GLY A 29 11.72 13.14 8.68
CA GLY A 29 11.64 14.06 7.55
C GLY A 29 10.56 13.68 6.55
N PHE A 30 10.39 14.53 5.54
CA PHE A 30 9.53 14.24 4.40
C PHE A 30 10.22 13.25 3.47
N HIS A 31 9.43 12.30 2.97
CA HIS A 31 9.84 11.29 2.00
C HIS A 31 8.81 11.22 0.88
N ASN A 32 9.26 10.99 -0.35
CA ASN A 32 8.37 10.78 -1.49
C ASN A 32 8.07 9.28 -1.62
N TYR A 33 6.85 8.88 -1.28
CA TYR A 33 6.35 7.53 -1.53
C TYR A 33 5.65 7.49 -2.88
N ALA A 34 5.96 6.50 -3.71
CA ALA A 34 5.29 6.32 -4.99
C ALA A 34 4.93 4.85 -5.25
N ILE A 35 3.82 4.69 -5.95
CA ILE A 35 3.46 3.46 -6.65
C ILE A 35 3.31 3.83 -8.12
N GLU A 36 4.08 3.16 -8.98
CA GLU A 36 3.87 3.20 -10.42
C GLU A 36 3.13 1.93 -10.82
N TRP A 37 2.14 2.08 -11.67
CA TRP A 37 1.27 0.98 -12.08
C TRP A 37 1.06 1.08 -13.58
N THR A 38 1.62 0.12 -14.30
CA THR A 38 1.68 0.16 -15.75
C THR A 38 0.73 -0.84 -16.37
N ALA A 39 0.44 -0.62 -17.64
CA ALA A 39 -0.40 -1.51 -18.42
C ALA A 39 0.12 -1.62 -19.85
N ASP A 40 -0.24 -2.72 -20.49
CA ASP A 40 0.16 -3.08 -21.84
C ASP A 40 -0.53 -2.14 -22.82
N LEU A 41 0.23 -1.49 -23.69
CA LEU A 41 -0.31 -0.46 -24.59
C LEU A 41 -1.30 -1.02 -25.62
N ILE A 42 -1.29 -2.32 -25.89
CA ILE A 42 -2.18 -2.95 -26.87
C ILE A 42 -3.44 -3.47 -26.19
N THR A 43 -3.28 -4.24 -25.12
CA THR A 43 -4.39 -4.90 -24.41
C THR A 43 -5.01 -4.02 -23.32
N GLN A 44 -4.33 -2.93 -22.94
CA GLN A 44 -4.67 -2.04 -21.82
C GLN A 44 -4.80 -2.80 -20.48
N ARG A 45 -4.21 -4.00 -20.39
CA ARG A 45 -4.22 -4.83 -19.18
C ARG A 45 -3.03 -4.51 -18.30
N PRO A 46 -3.15 -4.66 -16.96
CA PRO A 46 -2.06 -4.40 -16.03
C PRO A 46 -0.83 -5.26 -16.32
N LEU A 47 0.36 -4.64 -16.30
CA LEU A 47 1.64 -5.31 -16.53
C LEU A 47 2.42 -5.50 -15.23
N GLU A 48 2.66 -4.41 -14.51
CA GLU A 48 3.44 -4.45 -13.28
C GLU A 48 3.08 -3.28 -12.36
N MET A 49 3.37 -3.46 -11.07
CA MET A 49 3.38 -2.40 -10.07
C MET A 49 4.76 -2.27 -9.47
N ARG A 50 5.24 -1.05 -9.29
CA ARG A 50 6.55 -0.70 -8.71
C ARG A 50 6.36 0.21 -7.53
N TRP A 51 7.04 -0.06 -6.43
CA TRP A 51 7.03 0.77 -5.24
C TRP A 51 8.40 1.39 -5.04
N SER A 52 8.41 2.68 -4.75
CA SER A 52 9.60 3.43 -4.43
C SER A 52 9.40 4.36 -3.24
N VAL A 53 10.51 4.68 -2.59
CA VAL A 53 10.61 5.79 -1.64
C VAL A 53 11.85 6.59 -2.00
N ASP A 54 11.72 7.91 -2.11
CA ASP A 54 12.80 8.82 -2.51
C ASP A 54 13.53 8.37 -3.78
N ASP A 55 12.74 8.02 -4.80
CA ASP A 55 13.18 7.51 -6.11
C ASP A 55 13.94 6.17 -6.07
N TYR A 56 14.07 5.53 -4.91
CA TYR A 56 14.62 4.19 -4.77
C TYR A 56 13.51 3.14 -4.89
N GLU A 57 13.51 2.39 -6.00
CA GLU A 57 12.64 1.22 -6.17
C GLU A 57 13.07 0.09 -5.23
N PHE A 58 12.11 -0.42 -4.44
CA PHE A 58 12.37 -1.51 -3.50
C PHE A 58 11.48 -2.73 -3.68
N PHE A 59 10.42 -2.62 -4.48
CA PHE A 59 9.53 -3.74 -4.72
C PHE A 59 8.88 -3.62 -6.11
N VAL A 60 8.82 -4.76 -6.80
CA VAL A 60 8.14 -4.89 -8.08
C VAL A 60 7.25 -6.13 -8.02
N GLN A 61 6.00 -5.95 -8.43
CA GLN A 61 5.07 -7.04 -8.66
C GLN A 61 4.76 -7.15 -10.14
N ASP A 62 5.21 -8.22 -10.77
CA ASP A 62 4.78 -8.65 -12.09
C ASP A 62 3.31 -9.12 -12.04
N LEU A 63 2.46 -8.53 -12.89
CA LEU A 63 1.04 -8.84 -13.03
C LEU A 63 0.74 -9.60 -14.34
N GLN A 64 1.70 -9.65 -15.27
CA GLN A 64 1.48 -10.18 -16.61
C GLN A 64 1.26 -11.69 -16.58
N GLY A 65 0.25 -12.16 -17.31
CA GLY A 65 -0.07 -13.59 -17.43
C GLY A 65 -0.52 -14.27 -16.12
N ARG A 66 -0.72 -13.50 -15.03
CA ARG A 66 -1.10 -14.02 -13.70
C ARG A 66 -2.52 -13.62 -13.32
N THR A 67 -3.27 -14.57 -12.77
CA THR A 67 -4.57 -14.33 -12.15
C THR A 67 -4.41 -14.32 -10.63
N PHE A 68 -4.86 -13.25 -9.97
CA PHE A 68 -4.72 -13.06 -8.52
C PHE A 68 -5.99 -13.36 -7.72
N LEU A 69 -7.04 -13.86 -8.39
CA LEU A 69 -8.31 -14.27 -7.79
C LEU A 69 -8.53 -15.78 -7.91
N PRO A 70 -9.25 -16.41 -6.98
CA PRO A 70 -9.71 -17.79 -7.17
C PRO A 70 -10.67 -17.87 -8.36
N SER A 71 -10.63 -18.95 -9.15
CA SER A 71 -11.63 -19.23 -10.17
C SER A 71 -12.72 -20.14 -9.60
N PRO A 72 -13.92 -19.64 -9.26
CA PRO A 72 -14.96 -20.46 -8.62
C PRO A 72 -15.61 -21.49 -9.57
N LEU A 73 -15.46 -21.37 -10.90
CA LEU A 73 -16.14 -22.23 -11.89
C LEU A 73 -15.24 -22.66 -13.06
N GLY A 74 -13.92 -22.54 -12.94
CA GLY A 74 -12.97 -22.86 -14.02
C GLY A 74 -12.80 -21.74 -15.07
N GLU A 75 -13.55 -20.65 -14.95
CA GLU A 75 -13.30 -19.42 -15.71
C GLU A 75 -12.10 -18.68 -15.12
N LEU A 76 -11.01 -18.60 -15.88
CA LEU A 76 -9.83 -17.81 -15.50
C LEU A 76 -10.16 -16.33 -15.66
N TYR A 77 -10.09 -15.56 -14.58
CA TYR A 77 -10.09 -14.10 -14.70
C TYR A 77 -8.92 -13.66 -15.57
N PRO A 78 -9.07 -12.60 -16.38
CA PRO A 78 -8.00 -12.17 -17.25
C PRO A 78 -6.77 -11.74 -16.43
N PRO A 79 -5.55 -11.82 -17.00
CA PRO A 79 -4.34 -11.47 -16.28
C PRO A 79 -4.37 -10.06 -15.70
N GLY A 80 -3.86 -9.90 -14.48
CA GLY A 80 -3.84 -8.64 -13.77
C GLY A 80 -5.10 -8.31 -12.96
N THR A 81 -6.21 -9.06 -13.08
CA THR A 81 -7.37 -8.87 -12.20
C THR A 81 -7.00 -9.18 -10.74
N PRO A 82 -7.44 -8.37 -9.73
CA PRO A 82 -8.44 -7.29 -9.79
C PRO A 82 -7.87 -5.89 -10.05
N TRP A 83 -6.62 -5.80 -10.46
CA TRP A 83 -5.91 -4.55 -10.73
C TRP A 83 -6.29 -3.98 -12.11
N ASP A 84 -7.48 -4.28 -12.61
CA ASP A 84 -8.04 -3.73 -13.84
C ASP A 84 -9.24 -2.81 -13.56
N GLN A 85 -9.39 -2.41 -12.29
CA GLN A 85 -10.48 -1.57 -11.79
C GLN A 85 -9.96 -0.21 -11.33
N HIS A 86 -10.88 0.73 -11.10
CA HIS A 86 -10.57 1.98 -10.42
C HIS A 86 -10.33 1.75 -8.92
N PHE A 87 -9.37 2.46 -8.36
CA PHE A 87 -9.04 2.45 -6.94
C PHE A 87 -9.11 3.86 -6.39
N TYR A 88 -9.43 3.97 -5.11
CA TYR A 88 -9.36 5.21 -4.37
C TYR A 88 -8.05 5.29 -3.61
N LEU A 89 -7.43 6.46 -3.58
CA LEU A 89 -6.36 6.74 -2.62
C LEU A 89 -6.93 7.00 -1.22
N ILE A 90 -6.45 6.25 -0.23
CA ILE A 90 -6.76 6.47 1.19
C ILE A 90 -5.49 6.89 1.91
N LEU A 91 -5.55 8.04 2.59
CA LEU A 91 -4.50 8.53 3.48
C LEU A 91 -5.08 8.66 4.88
N ASN A 92 -4.53 7.94 5.84
CA ASN A 92 -5.00 7.98 7.22
C ASN A 92 -3.83 7.78 8.19
N LEU A 93 -3.94 8.39 9.37
CA LEU A 93 -3.16 8.03 10.54
C LEU A 93 -4.04 7.13 11.42
N ALA A 94 -3.67 5.87 11.55
CA ALA A 94 -4.37 4.92 12.42
C ALA A 94 -3.40 4.36 13.47
N VAL A 95 -3.92 4.22 14.69
CA VAL A 95 -3.21 3.58 15.79
C VAL A 95 -4.12 2.48 16.32
N GLY A 96 -3.61 1.25 16.43
CA GLY A 96 -4.42 0.12 16.87
C GLY A 96 -3.70 -1.21 16.88
N GLY A 97 -4.47 -2.27 17.03
CA GLY A 97 -3.97 -3.64 17.10
C GLY A 97 -2.95 -3.83 18.23
N ASN A 98 -1.92 -4.63 17.96
CA ASN A 98 -0.90 -4.96 18.94
C ASN A 98 0.30 -4.01 18.93
N PHE A 99 0.15 -2.81 18.33
CA PHE A 99 1.23 -1.81 18.19
C PHE A 99 1.90 -1.50 19.53
N PHE A 100 1.11 -1.10 20.52
CA PHE A 100 1.64 -0.70 21.84
C PHE A 100 2.38 -1.82 22.55
N LEU A 101 1.82 -3.04 22.55
CA LEU A 101 2.47 -4.20 23.17
C LEU A 101 3.79 -4.53 22.49
N ARG A 102 3.82 -4.55 21.14
CA ARG A 102 5.03 -4.87 20.36
C ARG A 102 6.16 -3.87 20.56
N HIS A 103 5.82 -2.62 20.88
CA HIS A 103 6.80 -1.54 21.09
C HIS A 103 7.05 -1.22 22.56
N GLY A 104 6.60 -2.06 23.50
CA GLY A 104 6.88 -1.89 24.93
C GLY A 104 6.16 -0.70 25.58
N LEU A 105 5.11 -0.18 24.93
CA LEU A 105 4.31 0.94 25.41
C LEU A 105 3.15 0.51 26.33
N GLY A 106 3.08 -0.78 26.67
CA GLY A 106 2.02 -1.38 27.50
C GLY A 106 0.83 -1.89 26.69
N GLU A 107 -0.12 -2.51 27.38
CA GLU A 107 -1.40 -2.91 26.79
C GLU A 107 -2.41 -1.78 26.98
N MET A 108 -2.89 -1.20 25.89
CA MET A 108 -3.98 -0.24 25.93
C MET A 108 -5.31 -1.00 25.91
N ARG A 109 -5.88 -1.31 27.08
CA ARG A 109 -7.09 -2.16 27.21
C ARG A 109 -8.35 -1.36 27.48
N THR A 110 -8.21 -0.18 28.07
CA THR A 110 -9.30 0.70 28.49
C THR A 110 -9.13 2.10 27.90
N ALA A 111 -10.21 2.87 27.81
CA ALA A 111 -10.15 4.27 27.39
C ALA A 111 -9.17 5.08 28.24
N ALA A 112 -9.11 4.84 29.56
CA ALA A 112 -8.19 5.52 30.46
C ALA A 112 -6.71 5.23 30.16
N ASP A 113 -6.38 4.01 29.69
CA ASP A 113 -5.02 3.68 29.26
C ASP A 113 -4.62 4.51 28.02
N PHE A 114 -5.55 4.63 27.06
CA PHE A 114 -5.36 5.45 25.87
C PHE A 114 -5.24 6.93 26.21
N ASP A 115 -6.11 7.45 27.07
CA ASP A 115 -6.08 8.85 27.51
C ASP A 115 -4.71 9.17 28.12
N THR A 116 -4.29 8.39 29.11
CA THR A 116 -2.99 8.54 29.81
C THR A 116 -1.81 8.46 28.84
N ALA A 117 -1.83 7.51 27.90
CA ALA A 117 -0.74 7.35 26.95
C ALA A 117 -0.67 8.52 25.96
N SER A 118 -1.83 8.93 25.44
CA SER A 118 -1.94 9.99 24.44
C SER A 118 -1.44 11.34 24.93
N GLU A 119 -1.54 11.62 26.24
CA GLU A 119 -0.98 12.82 26.87
C GLU A 119 0.55 12.95 26.67
N THR A 120 1.25 11.83 26.49
CA THR A 120 2.71 11.81 26.31
C THR A 120 3.14 11.92 24.84
N TRP A 121 2.22 11.71 23.89
CA TRP A 121 2.58 11.65 22.49
C TRP A 121 2.93 13.03 21.96
N LYS A 122 3.99 13.09 21.17
CA LYS A 122 4.42 14.30 20.47
C LYS A 122 4.32 14.01 18.98
N ASN A 123 3.81 14.98 18.22
CA ASN A 123 3.70 14.91 16.76
C ASN A 123 2.86 13.71 16.27
N SER A 124 1.71 13.47 16.89
CA SER A 124 0.72 12.46 16.45
C SER A 124 -0.05 12.93 15.23
N GLU A 125 0.68 13.19 14.14
CA GLU A 125 0.14 13.72 12.90
C GLU A 125 0.73 13.01 11.69
N LEU A 126 -0.07 12.88 10.65
CA LEU A 126 0.39 12.54 9.30
C LEU A 126 0.35 13.84 8.50
N VAL A 127 1.53 14.41 8.22
CA VAL A 127 1.64 15.63 7.42
C VAL A 127 1.88 15.25 5.97
N VAL A 128 0.98 15.67 5.09
CA VAL A 128 1.07 15.44 3.64
C VAL A 128 1.29 16.79 2.97
N GLU A 129 2.48 17.01 2.43
CA GLU A 129 2.80 18.24 1.72
C GLU A 129 2.09 18.30 0.35
N HIS A 130 2.16 17.22 -0.42
CA HIS A 130 1.49 17.10 -1.71
C HIS A 130 1.07 15.67 -2.01
N VAL A 131 0.06 15.57 -2.89
CA VAL A 131 -0.28 14.35 -3.63
C VAL A 131 -0.20 14.70 -5.11
N ARG A 132 0.45 13.84 -5.89
CA ARG A 132 0.59 14.02 -7.33
C ARG A 132 0.23 12.71 -8.02
N VAL A 133 -0.54 12.82 -9.10
CA VAL A 133 -0.96 11.69 -9.94
C VAL A 133 -0.64 12.06 -11.37
N TRP A 134 0.00 11.14 -12.08
CA TRP A 134 0.36 11.30 -13.49
C TRP A 134 -0.14 10.11 -14.27
N THR A 135 -0.39 10.33 -15.56
CA THR A 135 -0.61 9.24 -16.52
C THR A 135 0.38 9.36 -17.65
N GLN A 136 0.83 8.21 -18.16
CA GLN A 136 1.70 8.20 -19.32
C GLN A 136 0.89 8.60 -20.58
N PRO A 137 1.38 9.55 -21.39
CA PRO A 137 0.72 9.90 -22.65
C PRO A 137 0.54 8.67 -23.54
N GLY A 138 -0.66 8.49 -24.09
CA GLY A 138 -1.00 7.32 -24.93
C GLY A 138 -1.66 6.15 -24.19
N PHE A 139 -1.82 6.25 -22.87
CA PHE A 139 -2.71 5.37 -22.12
C PHE A 139 -4.12 5.97 -22.09
N GLU A 140 -5.08 5.35 -22.77
CA GLU A 140 -6.49 5.79 -22.78
C GLU A 140 -7.28 5.26 -21.57
N GLY A 141 -6.66 4.40 -20.74
CA GLY A 141 -7.17 4.04 -19.43
C GLY A 141 -7.10 5.23 -18.48
N HIS A 142 -8.20 5.98 -18.44
CA HIS A 142 -8.66 6.85 -17.36
C HIS A 142 -7.82 6.81 -16.06
N ALA A 143 -6.80 7.65 -15.96
CA ALA A 143 -6.13 7.92 -14.69
C ALA A 143 -7.06 8.74 -13.80
N PHE A 144 -7.52 8.17 -12.70
CA PHE A 144 -8.32 8.87 -11.71
C PHE A 144 -7.89 8.53 -10.28
N ILE A 145 -8.11 9.53 -9.43
CA ILE A 145 -7.73 9.71 -8.02
C ILE A 145 -8.53 8.78 -7.10
#